data_AF-A0A535FBP7-F1
#
_entry.id   AF-A0A535FBP7-F1
#
_cell.length_a   1.000
_cell.length_b   1.000
_cell.length_c   1.000
_cell.angle_alpha   90.00
_cell.angle_beta   90.00
_cell.angle_gamma   90.00
#
_symmetry.space_group_name_H-M   'P 1'
#
loop_
_entity.id
_entity.type
_entity.pdbx_description
1 polymer ?
#
loop_
_entity_poly.entity_id
_entity_poly.type
_entity_poly.pdbx_seq_one_letter_code
_entity_poly.pdbx_strand_id
1 'polypeptide(L)' 'MHTSNTWITYAEAVTIIGKNSHHPVSPQHVQTLVNRGKIGTRVFRDGKQLLKRSNVEATRVAVGTGHLHHGDRAITS' A
#
# COMPACT_ATOMS: atom_id res chain seq x y z
N MET A 1 3.91 -23.35 -7.08
CA MET A 1 4.80 -22.16 -7.12
C MET A 1 3.94 -20.95 -7.47
N HIS A 2 3.55 -20.10 -6.52
CA HIS A 2 2.90 -18.83 -6.86
C HIS A 2 3.97 -17.90 -7.42
N THR A 3 3.98 -17.70 -8.74
CA THR A 3 4.73 -16.61 -9.38
C THR A 3 4.10 -15.30 -8.94
N SER A 4 4.54 -14.78 -7.80
CA SER A 4 4.16 -13.44 -7.35
C SER A 4 4.65 -12.45 -8.40
N ASN A 5 3.74 -11.89 -9.20
CA ASN A 5 4.07 -10.80 -10.10
C ASN A 5 4.72 -9.67 -9.27
N THR A 6 6.00 -9.41 -9.51
CA THR A 6 6.80 -8.39 -8.79
C THR A 6 6.26 -6.98 -8.99
N TRP A 7 5.50 -6.78 -10.07
CA TRP A 7 4.93 -5.52 -10.51
C TRP A 7 3.41 -5.66 -10.66
N ILE A 8 2.66 -4.72 -10.09
CA ILE A 8 1.20 -4.72 -10.03
C ILE A 8 0.63 -3.38 -10.50
N THR A 9 -0.64 -3.36 -10.87
CA THR A 9 -1.36 -2.15 -11.30
C THR A 9 -1.76 -1.28 -10.12
N TYR A 10 -2.17 -0.03 -10.40
CA TYR A 10 -2.77 0.86 -9.39
C TYR A 10 -4.04 0.27 -8.76
N ALA A 11 -4.89 -0.40 -9.55
CA ALA A 11 -6.11 -1.04 -9.04
C ALA A 11 -5.79 -2.18 -8.06
N GLU A 12 -4.82 -3.03 -8.39
CA GLU A 12 -4.35 -4.07 -7.48
C GLU A 12 -3.75 -3.48 -6.20
N ALA A 13 -2.99 -2.38 -6.30
CA ALA A 13 -2.41 -1.73 -5.14
C ALA A 13 -3.46 -1.13 -4.20
N VAL A 14 -4.53 -0.53 -4.74
CA VAL A 14 -5.68 -0.06 -3.95
C VAL A 14 -6.30 -1.21 -3.17
N THR A 15 -6.56 -2.34 -3.84
CA THR A 15 -7.13 -3.53 -3.18
C THR A 15 -6.22 -4.08 -2.09
N ILE A 16 -4.90 -4.12 -2.31
CA ILE A 16 -3.94 -4.63 -1.32
C ILE A 16 -3.86 -3.70 -0.11
N ILE A 17 -3.69 -2.39 -0.32
CA ILE A 17 -3.56 -1.43 0.79
C ILE A 17 -4.88 -1.30 1.54
N GLY A 18 -6.01 -1.30 0.83
CA GLY A 18 -7.35 -1.23 1.42
C GLY A 18 -7.79 -2.51 2.13
N LYS A 19 -7.08 -3.63 1.93
CA LYS A 19 -7.44 -4.90 2.57
C LYS A 19 -7.33 -4.80 4.09
N ASN A 20 -8.49 -4.84 4.75
CA ASN A 20 -8.69 -4.68 6.20
C ASN A 20 -8.47 -3.25 6.71
N SER A 21 -8.50 -2.24 5.83
CA SER A 21 -8.54 -0.84 6.22
C SER A 21 -9.98 -0.40 6.48
N HIS A 22 -10.25 0.29 7.59
CA HIS A 22 -11.54 0.95 7.83
C HIS A 22 -11.72 2.24 7.00
N HIS A 23 -10.63 2.75 6.39
CA HIS A 23 -10.69 3.91 5.52
C HIS A 23 -10.64 3.49 4.04
N PRO A 24 -11.45 4.12 3.18
CA PRO A 24 -11.40 3.89 1.75
C PRO A 24 -10.03 4.30 1.20
N VAL A 25 -9.37 3.40 0.50
CA VAL A 25 -8.14 3.68 -0.23
C VAL A 25 -8.51 4.03 -1.67
N SER A 26 -8.16 5.22 -2.11
CA SER A 26 -8.38 5.65 -3.49
C SER A 26 -7.11 5.53 -4.33
N PRO A 27 -7.21 5.48 -5.67
CA PRO A 27 -6.03 5.57 -6.54
C PRO A 27 -5.16 6.81 -6.28
N GLN A 28 -5.77 7.93 -5.88
CA GLN A 28 -5.06 9.16 -5.52
C GLN A 28 -4.19 8.99 -4.26
N HIS A 29 -4.65 8.17 -3.31
CA HIS A 29 -3.84 7.81 -2.15
C HIS A 29 -2.59 7.04 -2.57
N VAL A 30 -2.73 6.07 -3.48
CA VAL A 30 -1.60 5.31 -4.02
C VAL A 30 -0.64 6.21 -4.79
N GLN A 31 -1.16 7.13 -5.61
CA GLN A 31 -0.34 8.13 -6.31
C GLN A 31 0.44 9.02 -5.33
N THR A 32 -0.17 9.42 -4.22
CA THR A 32 0.52 10.20 -3.19
C THR A 32 1.67 9.41 -2.57
N LEU A 33 1.51 8.11 -2.34
CA LEU A 33 2.56 7.23 -1.83
C LEU A 33 3.71 7.05 -2.84
N VAL A 34 3.38 6.99 -4.14
CA VAL A 34 4.37 7.00 -5.24
C VAL A 34 5.15 8.32 -5.24
N ASN A 35 4.46 9.46 -5.22
CA ASN A 35 5.09 10.79 -5.25
C ASN A 35 5.98 11.04 -4.02
N ARG A 36 5.64 10.41 -2.89
CA ARG A 36 6.46 10.42 -1.65
C ARG A 36 7.62 9.42 -1.67
N GLY A 37 7.81 8.67 -2.76
CA GLY A 37 8.87 7.67 -2.88
C GLY A 37 8.67 6.39 -2.08
N LYS A 38 7.50 6.19 -1.44
CA LYS A 38 7.21 4.99 -0.64
C LYS A 38 6.98 3.75 -1.50
N ILE A 39 6.42 3.94 -2.70
CA ILE A 39 6.15 2.88 -3.67
C ILE A 39 7.00 3.12 -4.92
N GLY A 40 7.92 2.19 -5.19
CA GLY A 40 8.69 2.20 -6.43
C GLY A 40 7.81 1.91 -7.64
N THR A 41 8.09 2.58 -8.76
CA THR A 41 7.36 2.38 -10.02
C THR A 41 8.28 1.99 -11.15
N ARG A 42 7.74 1.33 -12.16
CA ARG A 42 8.42 1.02 -13.42
C ARG A 42 7.48 1.33 -14.57
N VAL A 43 7.96 2.10 -15.53
CA VAL A 43 7.28 2.36 -16.79
C VAL A 43 7.80 1.37 -17.82
N PHE A 44 6.88 0.65 -18.47
CA PHE A 44 7.17 -0.29 -19.54
C PHE A 44 7.15 0.43 -20.90
N ARG A 45 7.73 -0.20 -21.94
CA ARG A 45 7.87 0.41 -23.28
C ARG A 45 6.53 0.76 -23.94
N ASP A 46 5.45 0.12 -23.53
CA ASP A 46 4.07 0.37 -23.93
C ASP A 46 3.42 1.56 -23.19
N GLY A 47 4.16 2.26 -22.35
CA GLY A 47 3.66 3.36 -21.52
C GLY A 47 2.94 2.89 -20.25
N LYS A 48 2.82 1.59 -20.01
CA LYS A 48 2.17 1.07 -18.81
C LYS A 48 3.06 1.28 -17.60
N GLN A 49 2.55 1.99 -16.60
CA GLN A 49 3.23 2.14 -15.30
C GLN A 49 2.72 1.08 -14.33
N LEU A 50 3.64 0.31 -13.75
CA LEU A 50 3.35 -0.65 -12.68
C LEU A 50 4.10 -0.28 -11.38
N LEU A 51 3.58 -0.80 -10.29
CA LEU A 51 4.02 -0.55 -8.91
C LEU A 51 4.73 -1.78 -8.36
N LYS A 52 5.81 -1.58 -7.60
CA LYS A 52 6.56 -2.67 -6.99
C LYS A 52 5.75 -3.28 -5.85
N ARG A 53 5.34 -4.54 -5.99
CA ARG A 53 4.41 -5.22 -5.07
C ARG A 53 4.89 -5.22 -3.62
N SER A 54 6.17 -5.51 -3.37
CA SER A 54 6.73 -5.57 -2.02
C SER A 54 6.61 -4.25 -1.26
N ASN A 55 6.74 -3.11 -1.95
CA ASN A 55 6.56 -1.79 -1.35
C ASN A 55 5.09 -1.53 -0.98
N VAL A 56 4.16 -1.98 -1.83
CA VAL A 56 2.71 -1.87 -1.58
C VAL A 56 2.32 -2.70 -0.35
N GLU A 57 2.80 -3.94 -0.26
CA GLU A 57 2.56 -4.82 0.88
C GLU A 57 3.16 -4.27 2.18
N ALA A 58 4.38 -3.72 2.13
CA ALA A 58 4.98 -3.05 3.29
C ALA A 58 4.18 -1.82 3.75
N THR A 59 3.62 -1.05 2.80
CA THR A 59 2.77 0.11 3.11
C THR A 59 1.49 -0.32 3.82
N ARG A 60 0.88 -1.45 3.39
CA ARG A 60 -0.27 -2.04 4.08
C ARG A 60 0.06 -2.39 5.53
N VAL A 61 1.22 -3.01 5.78
CA VAL A 61 1.65 -3.37 7.16
C VAL A 61 1.81 -2.12 8.02
N ALA A 62 2.44 -1.07 7.52
CA ALA A 62 2.62 0.18 8.26
C ALA A 62 1.28 0.83 8.65
N VAL A 63 0.27 0.78 7.78
CA VAL A 63 -1.10 1.25 8.08
C VAL A 63 -1.76 0.37 9.14
N GLY A 64 -1.56 -0.95 9.09
CA GLY A 64 -2.06 -1.87 10.11
C GLY A 64 -1.40 -1.72 11.49
N THR A 65 -0.09 -1.47 11.54
CA THR A 65 0.67 -1.32 12.79
C THR A 65 0.39 0.02 13.49
N GLY A 66 0.14 1.09 12.73
CA GLY A 66 -0.26 2.39 13.31
C GLY A 66 -1.56 2.33 14.13
N HIS A 67 -2.40 1.31 13.89
CA HIS A 67 -3.63 1.08 14.63
C HIS A 67 -3.40 0.39 16.00
N LEU A 68 -2.33 -0.39 16.15
CA LEU A 68 -2.04 -1.09 17.40
C LEU A 68 -1.51 -0.16 18.50
N HIS A 69 -0.94 0.99 18.15
CA HIS A 69 -0.36 1.93 19.11
C HIS A 69 -1.40 2.89 19.74
N HIS A 70 -2.66 2.88 19.29
CA HIS A 70 -3.73 3.70 19.89
C HIS A 70 -4.56 2.92 20.93
N GLY A 71 -4.13 1.72 21.31
CA GLY A 71 -4.78 0.91 22.37
C GLY A 71 -4.17 1.05 23.76
N ASP A 72 -2.93 1.56 23.87
CA ASP A 72 -2.13 1.52 25.12
C ASP A 72 -2.16 2.84 25.92
N ARG A 73 -3.24 3.62 25.84
CA ARG A 73 -3.34 4.89 26.60
C ARG A 73 -4.67 5.12 27.31
N ALA A 74 -5.27 4.06 27.89
CA ALA A 74 -6.45 4.26 28.72
C ALA A 74 -6.67 3.17 29.78
N ILE A 75 -5.70 2.89 30.67
CA ILE A 75 -6.01 2.44 32.05
C ILE A 75 -4.94 2.98 33.00
N THR A 76 -5.17 4.16 33.56
CA THR A 76 -4.63 4.60 34.87
C THR A 76 -5.48 5.79 35.32
N SER A 77 -6.59 5.50 35.98
CA SER A 77 -7.18 6.27 37.09
C SER A 77 -8.24 5.42 37.75
#